data_AF-A0A4U2ZU50-F1
#
_entry.id   AF-A0A4U2ZU50-F1
#
_cell.length_a   1.000
_cell.length_b   1.000
_cell.length_c   1.000
_cell.angle_alpha   90.00
_cell.angle_beta   90.00
_cell.angle_gamma   90.00
#
_symmetry.space_group_name_H-M   'P 1'
#
loop_
_entity.id
_entity.type
_entity.pdbx_description
1 polymer ?
#
loop_
_entity_poly.entity_id
_entity_poly.type
_entity_poly.pdbx_seq_one_letter_code
_entity_poly.pdbx_strand_id
1 'polypeptide(L)'
;EEKRKQEEQQKIQQQQSARQERTQKQEKTTEATGGKPTRSQISVGSHVVIQLDKDYSKTVSGVVKDILTNTETHTYGIKVRLQDGQIGRVQSVG
;
A
#
# COMPACT_ATOMS: atom_id res chain seq x y z
N GLU A 1 12.49 27.54 45.92
CA GLU A 1 12.09 26.12 45.78
C GLU A 1 11.18 25.87 44.58
N GLU A 2 10.21 26.76 44.32
CA GLU A 2 9.28 26.66 43.17
C GLU A 2 9.96 26.60 41.78
N LYS A 3 11.00 27.40 41.53
CA LYS A 3 11.69 27.40 40.21
C LYS A 3 12.27 26.04 39.82
N ARG A 4 12.72 25.23 40.80
CA ARG A 4 13.27 23.90 40.53
C ARG A 4 12.17 22.89 40.18
N LYS A 5 11.00 23.00 40.83
CA LYS A 5 9.81 22.20 40.48
C LYS A 5 9.25 22.57 39.10
N GLN A 6 9.30 23.85 38.73
CA GLN A 6 8.89 24.31 37.39
C GLN A 6 9.81 23.79 36.28
N GLU A 7 11.12 23.78 36.52
CA GLU A 7 12.10 23.28 35.55
C GLU A 7 12.00 21.76 35.35
N GLU A 8 11.69 21.02 36.42
CA GLU A 8 11.47 19.58 36.37
C GLU A 8 10.16 19.22 35.63
N GLN A 9 9.09 19.98 35.86
CA GLN A 9 7.84 19.85 35.09
C GLN A 9 8.03 20.15 33.61
N GLN A 10 8.81 21.18 33.27
CA GLN A 10 9.15 21.49 31.86
C GLN A 10 9.96 20.37 31.21
N LYS A 11 10.91 19.75 31.93
CA LYS A 11 11.68 18.60 31.43
C LYS A 11 10.81 17.38 31.18
N ILE A 12 9.85 17.09 32.06
CA ILE A 12 8.94 15.95 31.91
C ILE A 12 8.00 16.18 30.71
N GLN A 13 7.52 17.41 30.51
CA GLN A 13 6.68 17.75 29.36
C GLN A 13 7.45 17.69 28.04
N GLN A 14 8.72 18.10 28.03
CA GLN A 14 9.59 18.01 26.86
C GLN A 14 9.99 16.56 26.53
N GLN A 15 10.06 15.69 27.54
CA GLN A 15 10.32 14.26 27.35
C GLN A 15 9.09 13.50 26.83
N GLN A 16 7.87 13.99 27.12
CA GLN A 16 6.63 13.39 26.63
C GLN A 16 6.32 13.77 25.17
N SER A 17 6.65 14.99 24.72
CA SER A 17 6.43 15.42 23.32
C SER A 17 7.37 14.76 22.31
N ALA A 18 8.58 14.35 22.70
CA ALA A 18 9.48 13.56 21.85
C ALA A 18 8.97 12.12 21.56
N ARG A 19 8.00 11.63 22.35
CA ARG A 19 7.42 10.28 22.19
C ARG A 19 6.22 10.27 21.24
N GLN A 20 5.53 11.41 21.09
CA GLN A 20 4.36 11.55 20.21
C GLN A 20 4.73 11.86 18.75
N GLU A 21 5.95 12.37 18.50
CA GLU A 21 6.43 12.58 17.13
C GLU A 21 6.88 11.27 16.44
N ARG A 22 7.03 10.18 17.21
CA ARG A 22 7.27 8.82 16.66
C ARG A 22 6.01 8.12 16.17
N THR A 23 4.82 8.62 16.50
CA THR A 23 3.54 7.99 16.11
C THR A 23 2.90 8.59 14.85
N GLN A 24 3.47 9.61 14.23
CA GLN A 24 2.92 10.22 12.99
C GLN A 24 3.89 10.18 11.80
N LYS A 25 5.00 9.45 11.91
CA LYS A 25 5.99 9.28 10.83
C LYS A 25 5.92 7.91 10.14
N GLN A 26 4.77 7.23 10.26
CA GLN A 26 4.52 5.96 9.57
C GLN A 26 3.30 6.02 8.63
N GLU A 27 2.77 7.21 8.35
CA GLU A 27 1.76 7.43 7.29
C GLU A 27 2.36 8.14 6.06
N LYS A 28 3.68 8.44 6.06
CA LYS A 28 4.40 9.12 4.98
C LYS A 28 5.62 8.34 4.49
N THR A 29 5.46 7.04 4.28
CA THR A 29 6.45 6.24 3.52
C THR A 29 5.73 5.17 2.70
N THR A 30 4.86 5.58 1.77
CA THR A 30 4.45 4.71 0.65
C THR A 30 4.74 5.36 -0.70
N GLU A 31 5.60 6.39 -0.75
CA GLU A 31 5.76 7.25 -1.92
C GLU A 31 7.06 7.07 -2.71
N ALA A 32 7.85 6.00 -2.48
CA ALA A 32 9.04 5.78 -3.31
C ALA A 32 9.52 4.33 -3.31
N THR A 33 8.86 3.44 -4.02
CA THR A 33 9.51 2.24 -4.58
C THR A 33 8.73 1.82 -5.82
N GLY A 34 9.41 1.49 -6.92
CA GLY A 34 8.85 0.74 -8.04
C GLY A 34 8.46 -0.70 -7.63
N GLY A 35 7.64 -0.80 -6.58
CA GLY A 35 7.14 -2.01 -5.98
C GLY A 35 5.90 -2.48 -6.73
N LYS A 36 5.81 -3.79 -6.91
CA LYS A 36 4.65 -4.44 -7.53
C LYS A 36 3.38 -4.01 -6.77
N PRO A 37 2.26 -3.75 -7.47
CA PRO A 37 1.04 -3.27 -6.83
C PRO A 37 0.57 -4.27 -5.77
N THR A 38 0.22 -3.76 -4.60
CA THR A 38 -0.32 -4.57 -3.51
C THR A 38 -1.80 -4.83 -3.72
N ARG A 39 -2.33 -5.88 -3.10
CA ARG A 39 -3.76 -6.21 -3.20
C ARG A 39 -4.64 -5.04 -2.77
N SER A 40 -4.23 -4.27 -1.75
CA SER A 40 -4.99 -3.14 -1.22
C SER A 40 -5.22 -2.02 -2.24
N GLN A 41 -4.41 -1.95 -3.30
CA GLN A 41 -4.57 -0.99 -4.38
C GLN A 41 -5.54 -1.46 -5.46
N ILE A 42 -5.95 -2.74 -5.45
CA ILE A 42 -6.74 -3.37 -6.49
C ILE A 42 -8.10 -3.76 -5.90
N SER A 43 -9.16 -3.11 -6.37
CA SER A 43 -10.53 -3.46 -6.00
C SER A 43 -11.26 -4.13 -7.17
N VAL A 44 -12.25 -4.98 -6.84
CA VAL A 44 -13.20 -5.49 -7.84
C VAL A 44 -13.97 -4.30 -8.40
N GLY A 45 -14.04 -4.19 -9.73
CA GLY A 45 -14.61 -3.02 -10.41
C GLY A 45 -13.58 -1.93 -10.77
N SER A 46 -12.34 -2.02 -10.30
CA SER A 46 -11.28 -1.07 -10.68
C SER A 46 -10.75 -1.35 -12.08
N HIS A 47 -10.32 -0.29 -12.77
CA HIS A 47 -9.64 -0.40 -14.06
C HIS A 47 -8.16 -0.70 -13.82
N VAL A 48 -7.66 -1.81 -14.38
CA VAL A 48 -6.28 -2.25 -14.20
C VAL A 48 -5.69 -2.71 -15.52
N VAL A 49 -4.36 -2.67 -15.61
CA VAL A 49 -3.61 -3.27 -16.71
C VAL A 49 -3.03 -4.60 -16.24
N ILE A 50 -3.40 -5.68 -16.92
CA ILE A 50 -2.89 -7.03 -16.65
C ILE A 50 -2.03 -7.54 -17.79
N GLN A 51 -1.06 -8.37 -17.46
CA GLN A 51 -0.35 -9.23 -18.40
C GLN A 51 -1.03 -10.60 -18.41
N LEU A 52 -1.44 -11.08 -19.58
CA LEU A 52 -2.15 -12.35 -19.72
C LEU A 52 -1.25 -13.55 -19.40
N ASP A 53 -1.79 -14.57 -18.73
CA ASP A 53 -1.05 -15.84 -18.52
C ASP A 53 -0.90 -16.65 -19.82
N LYS A 54 -1.81 -16.47 -20.78
CA LYS A 54 -1.76 -17.14 -22.09
C LYS A 54 -0.72 -16.53 -23.02
N ASP A 55 -0.57 -15.20 -22.96
CA ASP A 55 0.28 -14.40 -23.84
C ASP A 55 1.00 -13.32 -23.03
N TYR A 56 2.17 -13.65 -22.48
CA TYR A 56 2.95 -12.72 -21.66
C TYR A 56 3.41 -11.48 -22.43
N SER A 57 3.51 -11.53 -23.76
CA SER A 57 3.86 -10.38 -24.61
C SER A 57 2.72 -9.37 -24.74
N LYS A 58 1.50 -9.72 -24.32
CA LYS A 58 0.32 -8.87 -24.44
C LYS A 58 -0.15 -8.38 -23.08
N THR A 59 -0.35 -7.08 -22.99
CA THR A 59 -1.03 -6.43 -21.87
C THR A 59 -2.44 -6.02 -22.28
N VAL A 60 -3.37 -6.16 -21.34
CA VAL A 60 -4.78 -5.83 -21.53
C VAL A 60 -5.22 -4.95 -20.37
N SER A 61 -5.81 -3.81 -20.69
CA SER A 61 -6.52 -2.98 -19.73
C SER A 61 -7.98 -3.44 -19.63
N GLY A 62 -8.51 -3.50 -18.42
CA GLY A 62 -9.93 -3.78 -18.23
C GLY A 62 -10.35 -3.70 -16.77
N VAL A 63 -11.61 -4.03 -16.54
CA VAL A 63 -12.23 -3.99 -15.21
C VAL A 63 -12.04 -5.32 -14.49
N VAL A 64 -11.56 -5.28 -13.25
CA VAL A 64 -11.41 -6.47 -12.40
C VAL A 64 -12.78 -7.05 -12.05
N LYS A 65 -12.98 -8.33 -12.35
CA LYS A 65 -14.13 -9.12 -11.91
C LYS A 65 -13.86 -9.83 -10.59
N ASP A 66 -12.75 -10.55 -10.51
CA ASP A 66 -12.37 -11.32 -9.33
C ASP A 66 -10.87 -11.19 -9.08
N ILE A 67 -10.49 -11.10 -7.80
CA ILE A 67 -9.09 -11.17 -7.38
C ILE A 67 -8.83 -12.64 -6.99
N LEU A 68 -7.95 -13.31 -7.75
CA LEU A 68 -7.59 -14.72 -7.52
C LEU A 68 -6.48 -14.88 -6.47
N THR A 69 -5.91 -13.76 -6.06
CA THR A 69 -4.81 -13.69 -5.11
C THR A 69 -5.32 -13.24 -3.74
N ASN A 70 -5.26 -14.15 -2.76
CA ASN A 70 -5.78 -13.91 -1.41
C ASN A 70 -4.80 -13.18 -0.48
N THR A 71 -3.50 -13.25 -0.72
CA THR A 71 -2.51 -12.53 0.14
C THR A 71 -2.34 -11.09 -0.33
N GLU A 72 -2.05 -10.20 0.61
CA GLU A 72 -1.87 -8.78 0.34
C GLU A 72 -0.62 -8.49 -0.50
N THR A 73 0.45 -9.26 -0.26
CA THR A 73 1.73 -9.19 -0.95
C THR A 73 2.04 -10.53 -1.63
N HIS A 74 2.33 -10.50 -2.92
CA HIS A 74 2.75 -11.68 -3.69
C HIS A 74 4.06 -11.40 -4.40
N THR A 75 5.05 -12.30 -4.27
CA THR A 75 6.38 -12.19 -4.91
C THR A 75 6.27 -12.03 -6.42
N TYR A 76 5.28 -12.67 -7.06
CA TYR A 76 5.05 -12.62 -8.50
C TYR A 76 4.01 -11.57 -8.93
N GLY A 77 3.38 -10.87 -7.99
CA GLY A 77 2.28 -9.94 -8.24
C GLY A 77 0.90 -10.53 -8.04
N ILE A 78 -0.11 -9.66 -8.09
CA ILE A 78 -1.51 -10.00 -7.85
C ILE A 78 -2.13 -10.58 -9.12
N LYS A 79 -2.73 -11.76 -9.02
CA LYS A 79 -3.48 -12.41 -10.10
C LYS A 79 -4.94 -12.02 -10.02
N VAL A 80 -5.49 -11.57 -11.14
CA VAL A 80 -6.88 -11.14 -11.25
C VAL A 80 -7.53 -11.72 -12.49
N ARG A 81 -8.87 -11.76 -12.47
CA ARG A 81 -9.72 -12.06 -13.61
C ARG A 81 -10.45 -10.78 -14.01
N LEU A 82 -10.42 -10.43 -15.28
CA LEU A 82 -11.19 -9.32 -15.84
C LEU A 82 -12.65 -9.70 -16.09
N GLN A 83 -13.52 -8.70 -16.26
CA GLN A 83 -14.91 -8.91 -16.66
C GLN A 83 -15.04 -9.65 -18.00
N ASP A 84 -14.09 -9.47 -18.92
CA ASP A 84 -14.01 -10.20 -20.19
C ASP A 84 -13.65 -11.69 -20.04
N GLY A 85 -13.39 -12.17 -18.82
CA GLY A 85 -13.00 -13.55 -18.54
C GLY A 85 -11.50 -13.83 -18.70
N GLN A 86 -10.72 -12.83 -19.11
CA GLN A 86 -9.26 -12.90 -19.20
C GLN A 86 -8.60 -12.96 -17.82
N ILE A 87 -7.53 -13.73 -17.68
CA ILE A 87 -6.81 -13.93 -16.42
C ILE A 87 -5.35 -13.54 -16.61
N GLY A 88 -4.81 -12.78 -15.66
CA GLY A 88 -3.44 -12.30 -15.74
C GLY A 88 -2.91 -11.70 -14.45
N ARG A 89 -1.66 -11.24 -14.51
CA ARG A 89 -0.96 -10.55 -13.41
C ARG A 89 -1.07 -9.05 -13.58
N VAL A 90 -1.44 -8.33 -12.52
CA VAL A 90 -1.55 -6.87 -12.55
C VAL A 90 -0.16 -6.24 -12.70
N GLN A 91 -0.02 -5.40 -13.72
CA GLN A 91 1.17 -4.61 -14.01
C GLN A 91 1.03 -3.19 -13.49
N SER A 92 -0.15 -2.59 -13.69
CA SER A 92 -0.45 -1.23 -13.25
C SER A 92 -1.91 -1.13 -12.81
N VAL A 93 -2.14 -0.35 -11.77
CA VAL A 93 -3.46 0.15 -11.37
C VAL A 93 -3.63 1.56 -11.97
N GLY A 94 -4.82 1.84 -12.50
CA GLY A 94 -5.18 3.15 -13.05
C GLY A 94 -5.85 4.05 -12.02
#